data_AF-A0A1Q7B3Y8-F1
#
_entry.id   AF-A0A1Q7B3Y8-F1
#
_cell.length_a   1.000
_cell.length_b   1.000
_cell.length_c   1.000
_cell.angle_alpha   90.00
_cell.angle_beta   90.00
_cell.angle_gamma   90.00
#
_symmetry.space_group_name_H-M   'P 1'
#
loop_
_entity.id
_entity.type
_entity.pdbx_description
1 polymer ?
#
loop_
_entity_poly.entity_id
_entity_poly.type
_entity_poly.pdbx_seq_one_letter_code
_entity_poly.pdbx_strand_id
1 'polypeptide(L)' 'MTCREELIADALALLHAHGFTPQIQENGKHIKLKWVDFGRRYTLVISRTPSNNQARQQSRATLRRLLRNASQNGRAR' A
#
# COMPACT_ATOMS: atom_id res chain seq x y z
N MET A 1 1.02 0.00 20.37
CA MET A 1 0.93 -0.07 18.91
C MET A 1 -0.11 0.93 18.45
N THR A 2 0.28 1.90 17.64
CA THR A 2 -0.64 2.89 17.05
C THR A 2 -1.30 2.31 15.80
N CYS A 3 -2.57 2.64 15.51
CA CYS A 3 -3.30 2.17 14.31
C CYS A 3 -2.53 2.38 12.99
N ARG A 4 -1.61 3.36 12.99
CA ARG A 4 -0.69 3.67 11.90
C ARG A 4 0.29 2.53 11.63
N GLU A 5 0.95 2.03 12.67
CA GLU A 5 1.99 0.99 12.55
C GLU A 5 1.39 -0.32 12.03
N GLU A 6 0.19 -0.68 12.50
CA GLU A 6 -0.54 -1.84 12.01
C GLU A 6 -0.89 -1.74 10.53
N LEU A 7 -1.27 -0.55 10.06
CA LEU A 7 -1.61 -0.30 8.64
C LEU A 7 -0.39 -0.42 7.73
N ILE A 8 0.76 0.09 8.18
CA ILE A 8 2.02 -0.07 7.44
C ILE A 8 2.41 -1.54 7.41
N ALA A 9 2.37 -2.22 8.55
CA ALA A 9 2.72 -3.64 8.65
C ALA A 9 1.81 -4.51 7.75
N ASP A 10 0.49 -4.29 7.75
CA ASP A 10 -0.47 -5.02 6.89
C ASP A 10 -0.19 -4.75 5.40
N ALA A 11 0.10 -3.49 5.02
CA ALA A 11 0.41 -3.13 3.65
C ALA A 11 1.76 -3.70 3.18
N LEU A 12 2.79 -3.70 4.04
CA LEU A 12 4.09 -4.31 3.76
C LEU A 12 3.95 -5.82 3.61
N ALA A 13 3.25 -6.49 4.54
CA ALA A 13 3.01 -7.92 4.50
C ALA A 13 2.31 -8.34 3.20
N LEU A 14 1.28 -7.59 2.79
CA LEU A 14 0.59 -7.82 1.52
C LEU A 14 1.53 -7.61 0.32
N LEU A 15 2.27 -6.51 0.27
CA LEU A 15 3.19 -6.24 -0.84
C LEU A 15 4.29 -7.30 -0.95
N HIS A 16 4.88 -7.70 0.19
CA HIS A 16 5.88 -8.77 0.24
C HIS A 16 5.30 -10.13 -0.18
N ALA A 17 4.07 -10.46 0.24
CA ALA A 17 3.39 -11.70 -0.16
C ALA A 17 3.15 -11.77 -1.69
N HIS A 18 3.06 -10.62 -2.36
CA HIS A 18 2.96 -10.51 -3.80
C HIS A 18 4.31 -10.38 -4.52
N GLY A 19 5.44 -10.46 -3.81
CA GLY A 19 6.79 -10.36 -4.37
C GLY A 19 7.24 -8.92 -4.66
N PHE A 20 6.54 -7.91 -4.17
CA PHE A 20 6.93 -6.50 -4.31
C PHE A 20 7.88 -6.07 -3.20
N THR A 21 8.80 -5.17 -3.53
CA THR A 21 9.70 -4.52 -2.57
C THR A 21 9.28 -3.06 -2.37
N PRO A 22 8.38 -2.78 -1.42
CA PRO A 22 7.94 -1.41 -1.15
C PRO A 22 9.00 -0.60 -0.40
N GLN A 23 9.17 0.64 -0.82
CA GLN A 23 9.92 1.66 -0.10
C GLN A 23 8.97 2.53 0.72
N ILE A 24 9.31 2.69 2.00
CA ILE A 24 8.59 3.56 2.92
C ILE A 24 9.20 4.95 2.86
N GLN A 25 8.36 5.95 2.61
CA GLN A 25 8.75 7.36 2.69
C GLN A 25 7.81 8.08 3.66
N GLU A 26 8.31 8.40 4.85
CA GLU A 26 7.58 9.22 5.82
C GLU A 26 7.70 10.70 5.45
N ASN A 27 6.55 11.37 5.28
CA ASN A 27 6.49 12.78 4.93
C ASN A 27 5.52 13.50 5.87
N GLY A 28 6.01 13.88 7.05
CA GLY A 28 5.29 14.68 8.04
C GLY A 28 3.97 14.08 8.51
N LYS A 29 2.87 14.43 7.83
CA LYS A 29 1.49 14.00 8.12
C LYS A 29 1.04 12.75 7.34
N HIS A 30 1.83 12.29 6.37
CA HIS A 30 1.50 11.11 5.57
C HIS A 30 2.70 10.18 5.44
N ILE A 31 2.43 8.90 5.25
CA ILE A 31 3.40 7.86 4.96
C ILE A 31 3.10 7.37 3.54
N LYS A 32 4.10 7.39 2.68
CA LYS A 32 3.98 6.92 1.30
C LYS A 32 4.68 5.58 1.19
N LEU A 33 3.95 4.55 0.75
CA LEU A 33 4.53 3.28 0.34
C LEU A 33 4.64 3.28 -1.17
N LYS A 34 5.85 3.19 -1.69
CA LYS A 34 6.14 3.20 -3.12
C LYS A 34 6.66 1.83 -3.55
N TRP A 35 6.16 1.27 -4.64
CA TRP A 35 6.72 0.04 -5.21
C TRP A 35 6.68 0.11 -6.73
N VAL A 36 7.46 -0.76 -7.36
CA VAL A 36 7.50 -0.92 -8.81
C VAL A 36 6.92 -2.28 -9.17
N ASP A 37 6.07 -2.31 -10.19
CA ASP A 37 5.48 -3.51 -10.74
C ASP A 37 5.46 -3.39 -12.27
N PHE A 38 6.08 -4.35 -12.97
CA PHE A 38 6.23 -4.36 -14.44
C PHE A 38 6.64 -3.01 -15.05
N GLY A 39 7.61 -2.33 -14.44
CA GLY A 39 8.12 -1.02 -14.90
C GLY A 39 7.23 0.19 -14.57
N ARG A 40 6.09 -0.02 -13.90
CA ARG A 40 5.20 1.04 -13.41
C ARG A 40 5.44 1.32 -11.93
N ARG A 41 5.46 2.61 -11.57
CA ARG A 41 5.61 3.06 -10.19
C ARG A 41 4.23 3.25 -9.56
N TYR A 42 4.00 2.58 -8.44
CA TYR A 42 2.79 2.71 -7.63
C TYR A 42 3.11 3.44 -6.33
N THR A 43 2.13 4.16 -5.79
CA THR A 43 2.27 4.86 -4.51
C THR A 43 0.96 4.75 -3.73
N LEU A 44 1.03 4.23 -2.52
CA LEU A 44 -0.04 4.26 -1.53
C LEU A 44 0.27 5.34 -0.50
N VAL A 45 -0.70 6.19 -0.20
CA VAL A 45 -0.59 7.22 0.83
C VAL A 45 -1.42 6.81 2.05
N ILE A 46 -0.79 6.73 3.22
CA ILE A 46 -1.40 6.41 4.51
C ILE A 46 -1.30 7.66 5.39
N SER A 47 -2.42 8.13 5.95
CA SER A 47 -2.41 9.28 6.84
C SER A 47 -1.88 8.95 8.23
N ARG A 48 -1.10 9.87 8.82
CA ARG A 48 -0.50 9.73 10.16
C ARG A 48 -1.54 9.71 11.28
N THR A 49 -2.65 10.42 11.08
CA THR A 49 -3.85 10.37 11.92
C THR A 49 -4.98 9.74 11.11
N PRO A 50 -5.05 8.40 11.02
CA PRO A 50 -6.26 7.75 10.56
C PRO A 50 -7.28 7.87 11.69
N SER A 51 -7.88 9.05 11.89
CA SER A 51 -8.92 9.27 12.92
C SER A 51 -10.19 8.47 12.67
N ASN A 52 -10.21 7.58 11.67
CA ASN A 52 -11.41 6.86 11.30
C ASN A 52 -11.09 5.44 10.85
N ASN A 53 -11.82 4.46 11.39
CA ASN A 53 -11.80 3.07 10.92
C ASN A 53 -12.10 2.97 9.41
N GLN A 54 -12.85 3.93 8.86
CA GLN A 54 -13.04 4.07 7.41
C GLN A 54 -11.72 4.28 6.64
N ALA A 55 -10.80 5.09 7.14
CA ALA A 55 -9.53 5.33 6.44
C ALA A 55 -8.71 4.03 6.32
N ARG A 56 -8.72 3.19 7.38
CA ARG A 56 -8.13 1.86 7.37
C ARG A 56 -8.77 0.96 6.30
N GLN A 57 -10.10 0.92 6.24
CA GLN A 57 -10.81 0.12 5.25
C GLN A 57 -10.58 0.61 3.82
N GLN A 58 -10.59 1.93 3.59
CA GLN A 58 -10.36 2.53 2.28
C GLN A 58 -8.93 2.31 1.77
N SER A 59 -7.92 2.44 2.64
CA SER A 59 -6.52 2.15 2.27
C SER A 59 -6.33 0.66 1.91
N ARG A 60 -6.93 -0.27 2.67
CA ARG A 60 -6.88 -1.71 2.34
C ARG A 60 -7.63 -2.03 1.06
N ALA A 61 -8.82 -1.46 0.86
CA ALA A 61 -9.61 -1.63 -0.36
C ALA A 61 -8.84 -1.11 -1.58
N THR A 62 -8.20 0.05 -1.46
CA THR A 62 -7.35 0.64 -2.49
C THR A 62 -6.14 -0.24 -2.80
N LEU A 63 -5.42 -0.72 -1.78
CA LEU A 63 -4.28 -1.62 -1.97
C LEU A 63 -4.69 -2.91 -2.68
N ARG A 64 -5.78 -3.55 -2.24
CA ARG A 64 -6.33 -4.75 -2.89
C ARG A 64 -6.77 -4.48 -4.33
N ARG A 65 -7.33 -3.30 -4.63
CA ARG A 65 -7.69 -2.91 -6.00
C ARG A 65 -6.43 -2.74 -6.87
N LEU A 66 -5.41 -2.06 -6.34
CA LEU A 66 -4.15 -1.86 -7.04
C LEU A 66 -3.45 -3.19 -7.33
N LEU A 67 -3.40 -4.10 -6.34
CA LEU A 67 -2.81 -5.44 -6.49
C LEU A 67 -3.56 -6.31 -7.48
N ARG A 68 -4.91 -6.29 -7.47
CA ARG A 68 -5.71 -7.00 -8.47
C ARG A 68 -5.47 -6.47 -9.88
N ASN A 69 -5.41 -5.15 -10.05
CA ASN A 69 -5.15 -4.55 -11.36
C ASN A 69 -3.71 -4.78 -11.84
N ALA A 70 -2.72 -4.74 -10.93
CA ALA A 70 -1.33 -5.11 -11.21
C ALA A 70 -1.22 -6.56 -11.70
N SER A 71 -1.86 -7.49 -10.98
CA SER A 71 -1.84 -8.92 -11.32
C SER A 71 -2.56 -9.25 -12.64
N GLN A 72 -3.53 -8.44 -13.07
CA GLN A 72 -4.24 -8.61 -14.35
C GLN A 72 -3.44 -8.04 -15.54
N ASN A 73 -2.69 -6.96 -15.33
CA ASN A 73 -1.89 -6.34 -16.39
C ASN A 73 -0.59 -7.11 -16.71
N GLY A 74 -0.13 -7.99 -15.81
CA GLY A 74 1.02 -8.87 -16.04
C GLY A 74 0.69 -10.17 -16.80
N ARG A 75 -0.58 -10.41 -17.17
CA ARG A 75 -1.05 -11.66 -17.82
C ARG A 75 -1.16 -11.60 -19.33
N ALA A 76 -0.56 -10.58 -19.97
CA ALA A 76 -0.48 -10.47 -21.42
C ALA A 76 0.96 -10.75 -21.89
N ARG A 77 1.40 -12.00 -21.77
CA ARG A 77 2.46 -12.59 -22.59
C ARG A 77 2.18 -14.06 -22.81
#